data_AF-A0A2U9PQ53-F1
#
_entry.id   AF-A0A2U9PQ53-F1
#
_cell.length_a   1.000
_cell.length_b   1.000
_cell.length_c   1.000
_cell.angle_alpha   90.00
_cell.angle_beta   90.00
_cell.angle_gamma   90.00
#
_symmetry.space_group_name_H-M   'P 1'
#
loop_
_entity.id
_entity.type
_entity.pdbx_description
1 polymer ?
#
loop_
_entity_poly.entity_id
_entity_poly.type
_entity_poly.pdbx_seq_one_letter_code
_entity_poly.pdbx_strand_id
1 'polypeptide(L)'
;MDTPVAVVTGASRGAGRGIAAALLAAGWKVYVTGRTVTDPGPGGVAVPVDHSDDVAVGALFRRVADESGRLDLLVNNAAAIHDALVDPKPFWEKPIELADVLDVGLRSAYVASWHAAPLLLAGDKGLIAFTSSPGSVCYMHGPTYKRENRKPKTEQHRGESDDVRVRHDQRTRDGPGRAQPRIDRGHKP
;
A
#
# COMPACT_ATOMS: atom_id res chain seq x y z
N MET A 1 -14.89 -17.87 15.76
CA MET A 1 -14.32 -16.54 15.42
C MET A 1 -14.38 -16.42 13.92
N ASP A 2 -14.81 -15.27 13.41
CA ASP A 2 -14.88 -15.05 11.96
C ASP A 2 -13.47 -15.06 11.36
N THR A 3 -13.35 -15.64 10.16
CA THR A 3 -12.08 -15.68 9.42
C THR A 3 -11.66 -14.25 9.03
N PRO A 4 -10.45 -13.80 9.41
CA PRO A 4 -9.96 -12.48 9.03
C PRO A 4 -9.68 -12.38 7.54
N VAL A 5 -9.92 -11.21 6.96
CA VAL A 5 -9.86 -10.96 5.52
C VAL A 5 -8.72 -10.01 5.18
N ALA A 6 -7.89 -10.41 4.21
CA ALA A 6 -6.81 -9.57 3.69
C ALA A 6 -6.90 -9.36 2.17
N VAL A 7 -6.41 -8.22 1.71
CA VAL A 7 -6.10 -7.94 0.30
C VAL A 7 -4.61 -7.74 0.18
N VAL A 8 -3.95 -8.49 -0.71
CA VAL A 8 -2.54 -8.31 -1.05
C VAL A 8 -2.42 -7.90 -2.52
N THR A 9 -1.95 -6.67 -2.73
CA THR A 9 -1.72 -6.14 -4.08
C THR A 9 -0.37 -6.59 -4.64
N GLY A 10 -0.30 -6.88 -5.95
CA GLY A 10 0.94 -7.35 -6.58
C GLY A 10 1.44 -8.71 -6.07
N ALA A 11 0.52 -9.62 -5.75
CA ALA A 11 0.83 -10.89 -5.08
C ALA A 11 1.20 -12.05 -6.03
N SER A 12 1.33 -11.80 -7.33
CA SER A 12 1.71 -12.82 -8.32
C SER A 12 3.13 -13.34 -8.15
N ARG A 13 4.04 -12.57 -7.54
CA ARG A 13 5.47 -12.91 -7.37
C ARG A 13 6.11 -12.17 -6.19
N GLY A 14 7.37 -12.48 -5.91
CA GLY A 14 8.20 -11.74 -4.96
C GLY A 14 7.62 -11.69 -3.54
N ALA A 15 7.82 -10.56 -2.86
CA ALA A 15 7.37 -10.33 -1.49
C ALA A 15 5.85 -10.49 -1.34
N GLY A 16 5.05 -9.93 -2.25
CA GLY A 16 3.59 -10.06 -2.24
C GLY A 16 3.10 -11.51 -2.23
N ARG A 17 3.72 -12.37 -3.05
CA ARG A 17 3.39 -13.81 -3.06
C ARG A 17 3.72 -14.48 -1.72
N GLY A 18 4.88 -14.14 -1.14
CA GLY A 18 5.29 -14.65 0.17
C GLY A 18 4.35 -14.22 1.29
N ILE A 19 3.95 -12.94 1.30
CA ILE A 19 3.00 -12.37 2.26
C ILE A 19 1.64 -13.07 2.14
N ALA A 20 1.12 -13.22 0.92
CA ALA A 20 -0.15 -13.90 0.68
C ALA A 20 -0.10 -15.36 1.17
N ALA A 21 0.96 -16.09 0.86
CA ALA A 21 1.14 -17.47 1.31
C ALA A 21 1.21 -17.59 2.84
N ALA A 22 1.90 -16.67 3.52
CA ALA A 22 1.99 -16.66 4.98
C ALA A 22 0.63 -16.37 5.64
N LEU A 23 -0.16 -15.42 5.10
CA LEU A 23 -1.50 -15.12 5.59
C LEU A 23 -2.46 -16.30 5.40
N LEU A 24 -2.42 -16.96 4.24
CA LEU A 24 -3.20 -18.17 3.96
C LEU A 24 -2.84 -19.30 4.93
N ALA A 25 -1.55 -19.54 5.17
CA ALA A 25 -1.09 -20.53 6.15
C ALA A 25 -1.53 -20.20 7.58
N ALA A 26 -1.72 -18.92 7.90
CA ALA A 26 -2.27 -18.46 9.18
C ALA A 26 -3.82 -18.52 9.23
N GLY A 27 -4.48 -19.07 8.21
CA GLY A 27 -5.93 -19.27 8.18
C GLY A 27 -6.74 -18.04 7.78
N TRP A 28 -6.13 -17.06 7.12
CA TRP A 28 -6.83 -15.88 6.60
C TRP A 28 -7.53 -16.20 5.28
N LYS A 29 -8.63 -15.50 4.99
CA LYS A 29 -9.15 -15.38 3.63
C LYS A 29 -8.36 -14.28 2.92
N VAL A 30 -7.73 -14.58 1.79
CA VAL A 30 -6.81 -13.63 1.13
C VAL A 30 -7.19 -13.39 -0.32
N TYR A 31 -7.48 -12.13 -0.65
CA TYR A 31 -7.60 -11.67 -2.03
C TYR A 31 -6.21 -11.40 -2.60
N VAL A 32 -5.83 -12.19 -3.61
CA VAL A 32 -4.50 -12.20 -4.22
C VAL A 32 -4.62 -11.54 -5.59
N THR A 33 -3.97 -10.39 -5.77
CA THR A 33 -4.21 -9.57 -6.96
C THR A 33 -2.95 -9.25 -7.77
N GLY A 34 -3.14 -9.05 -9.06
CA GLY A 34 -2.11 -8.71 -10.04
C GLY A 34 -2.64 -8.94 -11.46
N ARG A 35 -1.92 -8.50 -12.49
CA ARG A 35 -2.37 -8.65 -13.90
C ARG A 35 -2.56 -10.11 -14.30
N THR A 36 -1.64 -10.97 -13.85
CA THR A 36 -1.73 -12.42 -14.01
C THR A 36 -1.66 -13.04 -12.64
N VAL A 37 -2.73 -13.71 -12.21
CA VAL A 37 -2.79 -14.42 -10.93
C VAL A 37 -3.20 -15.87 -11.16
N THR A 38 -2.50 -16.77 -10.49
CA THR A 38 -2.84 -18.20 -10.46
C THR A 38 -3.68 -18.49 -9.22
N ASP A 39 -4.29 -19.67 -9.17
CA ASP A 39 -4.98 -20.14 -7.97
C ASP A 39 -4.02 -20.13 -6.75
N PRO A 40 -4.33 -19.36 -5.70
CA PRO A 40 -3.52 -19.29 -4.48
C PRO A 40 -3.73 -20.49 -3.54
N GLY A 41 -4.71 -21.35 -3.82
CA GLY A 41 -5.08 -22.48 -2.97
C GLY A 41 -6.16 -22.13 -1.92
N PRO A 42 -6.42 -23.05 -0.98
CA PRO A 42 -7.52 -22.92 -0.01
C PRO A 42 -7.49 -21.61 0.77
N GLY A 43 -8.65 -20.94 0.86
CA GLY A 43 -8.79 -19.64 1.54
C GLY A 43 -8.38 -18.44 0.69
N GLY A 44 -7.73 -18.66 -0.46
CA GLY A 44 -7.33 -17.59 -1.36
C GLY A 44 -8.34 -17.34 -2.47
N VAL A 45 -8.43 -16.09 -2.90
CA VAL A 45 -9.27 -15.63 -4.00
C VAL A 45 -8.38 -14.91 -5.01
N ALA A 46 -8.13 -15.54 -6.16
CA ALA A 46 -7.42 -14.91 -7.26
C ALA A 46 -8.28 -13.83 -7.91
N VAL A 47 -7.81 -12.59 -7.96
CA VAL A 47 -8.49 -11.50 -8.66
C VAL A 47 -7.51 -10.79 -9.61
N PRO A 48 -7.64 -11.01 -10.94
CA PRO A 48 -6.87 -10.26 -11.92
C PRO A 48 -7.19 -8.77 -11.82
N VAL A 49 -6.18 -7.95 -11.56
CA VAL A 49 -6.30 -6.49 -11.42
C VAL A 49 -5.06 -5.84 -12.03
N ASP A 50 -5.28 -4.91 -12.96
CA ASP A 50 -4.26 -3.92 -13.31
C ASP A 50 -4.35 -2.77 -12.31
N HIS A 51 -3.30 -2.62 -11.49
CA HIS A 51 -3.24 -1.60 -10.45
C HIS A 51 -2.94 -0.20 -10.99
N SER A 52 -2.71 -0.04 -12.30
CA SER A 52 -2.70 1.27 -12.95
C SER A 52 -4.11 1.80 -13.28
N ASP A 53 -5.14 0.93 -13.23
CA ASP A 53 -6.53 1.29 -13.52
C ASP A 53 -7.32 1.50 -12.22
N ASP A 54 -7.61 2.76 -11.89
CA ASP A 54 -8.37 3.13 -10.69
C ASP A 54 -9.77 2.49 -10.66
N VAL A 55 -10.41 2.30 -11.83
CA VAL A 55 -11.74 1.68 -11.92
C VAL A 55 -11.66 0.20 -11.57
N ALA A 56 -10.62 -0.49 -12.02
CA ALA A 56 -10.35 -1.88 -11.67
C ALA A 56 -10.05 -2.03 -10.17
N VAL A 57 -9.26 -1.12 -9.59
CA VAL A 57 -9.00 -1.10 -8.14
C VAL A 57 -10.29 -0.87 -7.36
N GLY A 58 -11.15 0.07 -7.78
CA GLY A 58 -12.45 0.26 -7.15
C GLY A 58 -13.38 -0.96 -7.26
N ALA A 59 -13.36 -1.65 -8.41
CA ALA A 59 -14.11 -2.89 -8.60
C ALA A 59 -13.65 -4.03 -7.67
N LEU A 60 -12.35 -4.14 -7.40
CA LEU A 60 -11.80 -5.09 -6.43
C LEU A 60 -12.42 -4.90 -5.05
N PHE A 61 -12.44 -3.67 -4.51
CA PHE A 61 -12.94 -3.45 -3.15
C PHE A 61 -14.47 -3.56 -3.04
N ARG A 62 -15.22 -3.24 -4.11
CA ARG A 62 -16.65 -3.57 -4.16
C ARG A 62 -16.88 -5.07 -4.04
N ARG A 63 -16.11 -5.87 -4.79
CA ARG A 63 -16.17 -7.33 -4.71
C ARG A 63 -15.83 -7.85 -3.31
N VAL A 64 -14.80 -7.30 -2.66
CA VAL A 64 -14.46 -7.65 -1.26
C VAL A 64 -15.63 -7.34 -0.31
N ALA A 65 -16.28 -6.18 -0.48
CA ALA A 65 -17.45 -5.82 0.30
C ALA A 65 -18.61 -6.81 0.08
N ASP A 66 -18.90 -7.16 -1.17
CA ASP A 66 -20.02 -8.03 -1.52
C ASP A 66 -19.82 -9.49 -1.06
N GLU A 67 -18.60 -10.01 -1.21
CA GLU A 67 -18.29 -11.42 -0.91
C GLU A 67 -17.92 -11.67 0.56
N SER A 68 -17.39 -10.67 1.25
CA SER A 68 -16.81 -10.82 2.59
C SER A 68 -17.41 -9.88 3.62
N GLY A 69 -17.99 -8.74 3.22
CA GLY A 69 -18.58 -7.76 4.12
C GLY A 69 -17.59 -7.05 5.06
N ARG A 70 -16.30 -7.39 4.98
CA ARG A 70 -15.25 -6.92 5.88
C ARG A 70 -13.89 -6.91 5.21
N LEU A 71 -12.98 -6.10 5.75
CA LEU A 71 -11.55 -6.12 5.45
C LEU A 71 -10.79 -5.84 6.74
N ASP A 72 -9.81 -6.69 7.07
CA ASP A 72 -9.00 -6.55 8.28
C ASP A 72 -7.57 -6.07 7.94
N LEU A 73 -7.06 -6.41 6.75
CA LEU A 73 -5.72 -6.04 6.31
C LEU A 73 -5.67 -5.67 4.81
N LEU A 74 -5.13 -4.49 4.50
CA LEU A 74 -4.65 -4.15 3.16
C LEU A 74 -3.12 -4.17 3.13
N VAL A 75 -2.53 -4.90 2.19
CA VAL A 75 -1.10 -4.85 1.87
C VAL A 75 -0.90 -4.18 0.51
N ASN A 76 -0.40 -2.96 0.54
CA ASN A 76 0.04 -2.21 -0.64
C ASN A 76 1.45 -2.66 -1.03
N ASN A 77 1.51 -3.59 -1.98
CA ASN A 77 2.73 -4.21 -2.50
C ASN A 77 2.85 -4.16 -4.03
N ALA A 78 1.78 -3.84 -4.77
CA ALA A 78 1.88 -3.66 -6.21
C ALA A 78 2.99 -2.65 -6.58
N ALA A 79 3.90 -3.07 -7.46
CA ALA A 79 5.01 -2.26 -7.93
C ALA A 79 5.31 -2.57 -9.39
N ALA A 80 5.54 -1.53 -10.20
CA ALA A 80 6.11 -1.63 -11.53
C ALA A 80 7.61 -1.32 -11.42
N ILE A 81 8.44 -2.35 -11.57
CA ILE A 81 9.90 -2.22 -11.55
C ILE A 81 10.40 -2.57 -12.95
N HIS A 82 10.91 -1.57 -13.65
CA HIS A 82 11.50 -1.72 -14.98
C HIS A 82 12.95 -2.20 -14.86
N ASP A 83 13.41 -3.10 -15.73
CA ASP A 83 14.79 -3.62 -15.69
C ASP A 83 15.89 -2.54 -15.83
N ALA A 84 15.61 -1.45 -16.57
CA ALA A 84 16.51 -0.31 -16.72
C ALA A 84 16.59 0.58 -15.46
N LEU A 85 15.85 0.24 -14.39
CA LEU A 85 15.92 0.95 -13.11
C LEU A 85 17.35 0.99 -12.57
N VAL A 86 18.08 -0.12 -12.70
CA VAL A 86 19.45 -0.26 -12.20
C VAL A 86 20.52 0.17 -13.21
N ASP A 87 20.14 0.63 -14.40
CA ASP A 87 21.08 1.15 -15.40
C ASP A 87 21.84 2.37 -14.82
N PRO A 88 23.17 2.45 -14.93
CA PRO A 88 23.96 3.58 -14.44
C PRO A 88 23.75 4.89 -15.21
N LYS A 89 22.99 4.89 -16.31
CA LYS A 89 22.68 6.11 -17.08
C LYS A 89 21.97 7.19 -16.28
N PRO A 90 22.14 8.48 -16.65
CA PRO A 90 21.32 9.54 -16.09
C PRO A 90 19.84 9.35 -16.48
N PHE A 91 18.94 9.85 -15.65
CA PHE A 91 17.51 9.52 -15.78
C PHE A 91 16.87 9.99 -17.09
N TRP A 92 17.38 11.07 -17.71
CA TRP A 92 16.90 11.59 -19.00
C TRP A 92 17.31 10.73 -20.20
N GLU A 93 18.20 9.75 -20.00
CA GLU A 93 18.59 8.76 -21.00
C GLU A 93 17.95 7.38 -20.73
N LYS A 94 17.18 7.26 -19.64
CA LYS A 94 16.43 6.04 -19.33
C LYS A 94 15.06 6.06 -20.00
N PRO A 95 14.44 4.89 -20.22
CA PRO A 95 13.07 4.80 -20.71
C PRO A 95 12.10 5.62 -19.86
N ILE A 96 11.14 6.29 -20.50
CA ILE A 96 10.16 7.14 -19.81
C ILE A 96 9.22 6.29 -18.93
N GLU A 97 9.06 5.02 -19.27
CA GLU A 97 8.29 3.97 -18.59
C GLU A 97 8.81 3.69 -17.17
N LEU A 98 10.00 4.17 -16.80
CA LEU A 98 10.42 4.20 -15.39
C LEU A 98 9.49 5.04 -14.51
N ALA A 99 8.67 5.93 -15.09
CA ALA A 99 7.65 6.68 -14.39
C ALA A 99 6.49 5.81 -13.88
N ASP A 100 6.27 4.61 -14.45
CA ASP A 100 5.20 3.69 -14.04
C ASP A 100 5.30 3.26 -12.57
N VAL A 101 6.50 3.38 -11.97
CA VAL A 101 6.70 3.17 -10.53
C VAL A 101 5.85 4.14 -9.69
N LEU A 102 5.57 5.33 -10.21
CA LEU A 102 4.71 6.33 -9.56
C LEU A 102 3.24 5.94 -9.70
N ASP A 103 2.81 5.45 -10.86
CA ASP A 103 1.42 5.05 -11.06
C ASP A 103 1.10 3.75 -10.32
N VAL A 104 1.85 2.69 -10.57
CA VAL A 104 1.59 1.39 -9.94
C VAL A 104 2.07 1.35 -8.50
N GLY A 105 3.22 1.95 -8.18
CA GLY A 105 3.80 1.85 -6.83
C GLY A 105 3.28 2.88 -5.82
N LEU A 106 2.80 4.04 -6.27
CA LEU A 106 2.35 5.12 -5.39
C LEU A 106 0.87 5.48 -5.57
N ARG A 107 0.42 5.76 -6.80
CA ARG A 107 -0.99 6.11 -7.06
C ARG A 107 -1.90 4.95 -6.69
N SER A 108 -1.60 3.73 -7.15
CA SER A 108 -2.44 2.57 -6.85
C SER A 108 -2.61 2.34 -5.36
N ALA A 109 -1.53 2.51 -4.58
CA ALA A 109 -1.55 2.31 -3.14
C ALA A 109 -2.44 3.35 -2.43
N TYR A 110 -2.46 4.59 -2.92
CA TYR A 110 -3.39 5.62 -2.45
C TYR A 110 -4.84 5.26 -2.77
N VAL A 111 -5.12 4.91 -4.03
CA VAL A 111 -6.47 4.56 -4.50
C VAL A 111 -7.01 3.33 -3.78
N ALA A 112 -6.19 2.30 -3.61
CA ALA A 112 -6.54 1.10 -2.86
C ALA A 112 -6.83 1.42 -1.39
N SER A 113 -5.98 2.24 -0.75
CA SER A 113 -6.22 2.67 0.63
C SER A 113 -7.51 3.47 0.77
N TRP A 114 -7.84 4.32 -0.21
CA TRP A 114 -9.07 5.11 -0.21
C TRP A 114 -10.32 4.22 -0.28
N HIS A 115 -10.33 3.22 -1.15
CA HIS A 115 -11.43 2.26 -1.26
C HIS A 115 -11.50 1.26 -0.09
N ALA A 116 -10.35 0.89 0.49
CA ALA A 116 -10.28 -0.02 1.62
C ALA A 116 -10.71 0.63 2.95
N ALA A 117 -10.48 1.93 3.12
CA ALA A 117 -10.69 2.61 4.40
C ALA A 117 -12.11 2.44 4.97
N PRO A 118 -13.21 2.56 4.21
CA PRO A 118 -14.55 2.32 4.74
C PRO A 118 -14.73 0.89 5.29
N LEU A 119 -14.19 -0.12 4.62
CA LEU A 119 -14.27 -1.52 5.05
C LEU A 119 -13.43 -1.78 6.30
N LEU A 120 -12.22 -1.22 6.35
CA LEU A 120 -11.31 -1.33 7.49
C LEU A 120 -11.86 -0.64 8.74
N LEU A 121 -12.54 0.50 8.57
CA LEU A 121 -13.15 1.27 9.67
C LEU A 121 -14.46 0.68 10.17
N ALA A 122 -15.12 -0.18 9.39
CA ALA A 122 -16.31 -0.91 9.82
C ALA A 122 -15.97 -2.03 10.83
N GLY A 123 -14.74 -2.53 10.83
CA GLY A 123 -14.23 -3.49 11.79
C GLY A 123 -13.47 -2.85 12.95
N ASP A 124 -13.19 -3.65 14.00
CA ASP A 124 -12.51 -3.16 15.21
C ASP A 124 -10.99 -3.06 15.08
N LYS A 125 -10.38 -3.69 14.06
CA LYS A 125 -8.92 -3.90 13.96
C LYS A 125 -8.37 -3.81 12.54
N GLY A 126 -8.73 -2.77 11.79
CA GLY A 126 -8.18 -2.53 10.45
C GLY A 126 -6.69 -2.15 10.45
N LEU A 127 -5.92 -2.72 9.51
CA LEU A 127 -4.52 -2.36 9.25
C LEU A 127 -4.26 -2.12 7.76
N ILE A 128 -3.45 -1.09 7.44
CA ILE A 128 -2.85 -0.90 6.12
C ILE A 128 -1.33 -1.01 6.26
N ALA A 129 -0.73 -1.93 5.51
CA ALA A 129 0.71 -2.13 5.42
C ALA A 129 1.21 -1.70 4.03
N PHE A 130 2.34 -1.01 4.00
CA PHE A 130 3.04 -0.64 2.76
C PHE A 130 4.36 -1.38 2.70
N THR A 131 4.60 -2.11 1.61
CA THR A 131 5.95 -2.60 1.34
C THR A 131 6.79 -1.46 0.78
N SER A 132 7.95 -1.24 1.36
CA SER A 132 8.90 -0.20 0.93
C SER A 132 10.31 -0.79 0.83
N SER A 133 11.29 0.06 0.56
CA SER A 133 12.70 -0.35 0.45
C SER A 133 13.62 0.68 1.10
N PRO A 134 14.92 0.40 1.28
CA PRO A 134 15.92 1.39 1.71
C PRO A 134 16.00 2.60 0.76
N GLY A 135 15.57 2.38 -0.49
CA GLY A 135 15.25 3.41 -1.46
C GLY A 135 14.22 4.43 -0.97
N SER A 136 13.65 4.32 0.23
CA SER A 136 12.84 5.35 0.95
C SER A 136 13.63 6.27 1.89
N VAL A 137 14.90 5.95 2.20
CA VAL A 137 15.79 6.81 3.03
C VAL A 137 17.14 7.23 2.40
N CYS A 138 17.62 6.60 1.32
CA CYS A 138 18.82 7.05 0.57
C CYS A 138 18.60 7.26 -0.94
N TYR A 139 19.46 8.00 -1.64
CA TYR A 139 19.38 8.13 -3.10
C TYR A 139 19.74 6.80 -3.76
N MET A 140 18.85 6.29 -4.61
CA MET A 140 18.99 4.99 -5.24
C MET A 140 18.24 5.01 -6.58
N HIS A 141 18.84 4.46 -7.64
CA HIS A 141 18.23 4.17 -8.95
C HIS A 141 17.63 5.33 -9.79
N GLY A 142 17.65 6.58 -9.31
CA GLY A 142 17.19 7.75 -10.06
C GLY A 142 15.91 8.39 -9.48
N PRO A 143 15.44 9.52 -10.05
CA PRO A 143 14.41 10.37 -9.46
C PRO A 143 13.02 9.71 -9.38
N THR A 144 12.71 8.76 -10.26
CA THR A 144 11.43 8.03 -10.23
C THR A 144 11.37 7.01 -9.07
N TYR A 145 12.52 6.44 -8.67
CA TYR A 145 12.62 5.56 -7.50
C TYR A 145 12.81 6.35 -6.21
N LYS A 146 13.63 7.42 -6.23
CA LYS A 146 13.62 8.40 -5.14
C LYS A 146 14.27 9.77 -5.39
N ARG A 147 13.85 10.73 -4.54
CA ARG A 147 14.31 12.13 -4.42
C ARG A 147 15.52 12.31 -3.48
N GLU A 148 16.41 13.25 -3.85
CA GLU A 148 17.64 13.70 -3.19
C GLU A 148 17.53 13.85 -1.65
N ASN A 149 18.44 13.17 -0.92
CA ASN A 149 18.94 13.63 0.36
C ASN A 149 20.47 13.53 0.31
N ARG A 150 21.12 14.68 0.28
CA ARG A 150 22.56 14.87 0.19
C ARG A 150 23.22 14.37 1.49
N LYS A 151 23.52 13.08 1.59
CA LYS A 151 24.35 12.49 2.65
C LYS A 151 25.60 11.85 2.02
N PRO A 152 26.80 12.12 2.56
CA PRO A 152 28.06 11.64 1.98
C PRO A 152 28.17 10.10 2.01
N LYS A 153 28.89 9.53 1.02
CA LYS A 153 29.02 8.08 0.73
C LYS A 153 29.57 7.19 1.87
N THR A 154 30.01 7.76 2.99
CA THR A 154 30.74 7.03 4.05
C THR A 154 29.86 6.27 5.04
N GLU A 155 28.53 6.45 5.02
CA GLU A 155 27.62 5.85 6.02
C GLU A 155 26.74 4.70 5.48
N GLN A 156 26.88 4.29 4.21
CA GLN A 156 25.98 3.33 3.56
C GLN A 156 26.19 1.83 3.92
N HIS A 157 27.06 1.50 4.87
CA HIS A 157 27.40 0.10 5.23
C HIS A 157 26.78 -0.41 6.55
N ARG A 158 25.72 0.21 7.07
CA ARG A 158 24.98 -0.37 8.21
C ARG A 158 23.47 -0.37 7.96
N GLY A 159 22.92 -1.59 7.91
CA GLY A 159 21.49 -1.84 8.11
C GLY A 159 20.78 -2.42 6.89
N GLU A 160 21.04 -3.68 6.59
CA GLU A 160 20.22 -4.49 5.68
C GLU A 160 19.05 -5.06 6.51
N SER A 161 17.87 -4.45 6.38
CA SER A 161 16.62 -4.96 6.95
C SER A 161 15.45 -4.43 6.12
N ASP A 162 14.65 -5.33 5.57
CA ASP A 162 13.38 -5.00 4.91
C ASP A 162 12.43 -4.37 5.93
N ASP A 163 12.27 -3.05 5.85
CA ASP A 163 11.58 -2.25 6.86
C ASP A 163 10.07 -2.23 6.55
N VAL A 164 9.34 -3.22 7.04
CA VAL A 164 7.87 -3.23 7.02
C VAL A 164 7.36 -2.21 8.05
N ARG A 165 6.95 -1.03 7.59
CA ARG A 165 6.36 -0.01 8.46
C ARG A 165 4.86 -0.26 8.65
N VAL A 166 4.50 -0.80 9.81
CA VAL A 166 3.12 -0.91 10.30
C VAL A 166 2.71 0.45 10.88
N ARG A 167 1.74 1.14 10.26
CA ARG A 167 1.08 2.29 10.90
C ARG A 167 -0.29 1.85 11.42
N HIS A 168 -0.46 1.88 12.74
CA HIS A 168 -1.78 1.79 13.37
C HIS A 168 -2.43 3.16 13.41
N ASP A 169 -3.59 3.33 12.75
CA ASP A 169 -4.50 4.44 13.04
C ASP A 169 -5.39 4.04 14.22
N GLN A 170 -4.88 4.18 15.45
CA GLN A 170 -5.72 4.11 16.64
C GLN A 170 -6.29 5.50 16.91
N ARG A 171 -7.51 5.77 16.44
CA ARG A 171 -8.30 6.87 16.99
C ARG A 171 -8.89 6.44 18.33
N THR A 172 -8.38 7.03 19.40
CA THR A 172 -9.04 7.02 20.71
C THR A 172 -10.43 7.63 20.56
N ARG A 173 -11.46 6.79 20.71
CA ARG A 173 -12.84 7.24 20.87
C ARG A 173 -12.98 7.79 22.28
N ASP A 174 -12.88 9.10 22.44
CA ASP A 174 -13.52 9.81 23.55
C ASP A 174 -14.17 11.08 22.98
N GLY A 175 -15.50 11.04 22.90
CA GLY A 175 -16.34 12.24 22.93
C GLY A 175 -17.26 12.14 24.15
N PRO A 176 -17.96 13.22 24.58
CA PRO A 176 -18.29 14.39 23.77
C PRO A 176 -18.06 15.74 24.49
N GLY A 177 -17.72 16.78 23.72
CA GLY A 177 -17.70 18.16 24.19
C GLY A 177 -18.08 19.12 23.07
N ARG A 178 -19.37 19.44 22.93
CA ARG A 178 -19.83 20.55 22.10
C ARG A 178 -19.24 21.85 22.66
N ALA A 179 -18.30 22.46 21.93
CA ALA A 179 -17.98 23.87 22.08
C ALA A 179 -18.39 24.58 20.79
N GLN A 180 -19.53 25.29 20.84
CA GLN A 180 -19.87 26.27 19.82
C GLN A 180 -18.90 27.46 19.91
N PRO A 181 -18.34 27.95 18.80
CA PRO A 181 -17.52 29.16 18.84
C PRO A 181 -18.40 30.37 19.12
N ARG A 182 -18.15 31.07 20.24
CA ARG A 182 -18.67 32.43 20.47
C ARG A 182 -17.92 33.37 19.54
N ILE A 183 -18.67 34.02 18.65
CA ILE A 183 -18.18 35.12 17.82
C ILE A 183 -18.24 36.38 18.69
N ASP A 184 -17.09 36.85 19.16
CA ASP A 184 -16.99 38.13 19.85
C ASP A 184 -16.91 39.25 18.81
N ARG A 185 -17.90 40.15 18.80
CA ARG A 185 -17.95 41.31 17.91
C ARG A 185 -17.21 42.45 18.59
N GLY A 186 -16.24 43.01 17.87
CA GLY A 186 -15.22 43.88 18.43
C GLY A 186 -15.67 45.18 19.08
N HIS A 187 -14.76 45.70 19.88
CA HIS A 187 -14.58 47.13 20.08
C HIS A 187 -13.08 47.42 20.20
N LYS A 188 -12.55 48.19 19.25
CA LYS A 188 -11.36 49.01 19.49
C LYS A 188 -11.86 50.45 19.68
N PRO A 189 -11.27 51.22 20.60
CA PRO A 189 -11.52 52.64 20.74
C PRO A 189 -11.03 53.44 19.52
#